data_AF-B3GTD6-F1
#
_entry.id   AF-B3GTD6-F1
#
_cell.length_a   1.000
_cell.length_b   1.000
_cell.length_c   1.000
_cell.angle_alpha   90.00
_cell.angle_beta   90.00
_cell.angle_gamma   90.00
#
_symmetry.space_group_name_H-M   'P 1'
#
loop_
_entity.id
_entity.type
_entity.pdbx_description
1 polymer ?
#
loop_
_entity_poly.entity_id
_entity_poly.type
_entity_poly.pdbx_seq_one_letter_code
_entity_poly.pdbx_strand_id
1 'polypeptide(L)'
;MAPRSVRSMVGTSKKDMLKGGFYETVRIPLYIYRLIGILPISGLWHRSSKYNRFSLKSFYTIIYAPTIVMQTFLLLVHIYDLFAFFFGHQRLGRLIYHMNFYTITILIFMGSRKWKNVIKEIETIELTLPRLRNSKKALALTKSFVFAFFVFSLAEVVLILQFTLRLTKQRHVLPGDSGLYLRSYFVYIFPYLYDHFPFSYVMGFIVQIIKVQGIITLNMVNCSVVILSIYLTNRLKHYNRIVFAKGSKTNNTRLKWVELNLLYTRISNLVKIIDKNLNPFVFISFTANLSYICAQLFYILNKLTSSRTVKITSFLEDKRSDWETVLYISISFALVVLKVLLVSITAAEVHTTSREPLRLLYTLPTAEYTIETQRLMTQVYYSNLSLSGLNFFHITRGMLLGMVATLLTYEIVLLQI
;
A
#
# COMPACT_ATOMS: atom_id res chain seq x y z
N MET A 1 40.44 7.52 -23.79
CA MET A 1 39.43 7.01 -24.74
C MET A 1 38.28 6.35 -23.96
N ALA A 2 37.11 6.98 -23.89
CA ALA A 2 35.94 6.39 -23.22
C ALA A 2 35.36 5.21 -24.05
N PRO A 3 34.96 4.09 -23.42
CA PRO A 3 34.51 2.89 -24.13
C PRO A 3 33.16 3.10 -24.84
N ARG A 4 33.01 2.46 -26.02
CA ARG A 4 31.85 2.56 -26.95
C ARG A 4 30.46 2.27 -26.35
N SER A 5 30.34 1.70 -25.14
CA SER A 5 29.05 1.56 -24.43
C SER A 5 28.53 2.88 -23.84
N VAL A 6 29.41 3.86 -23.62
CA VAL A 6 29.04 5.24 -23.25
C VAL A 6 28.72 6.06 -24.51
N ARG A 7 29.29 5.69 -25.66
CA ARG A 7 29.07 6.37 -26.95
C ARG A 7 27.70 6.10 -27.58
N SER A 8 26.98 5.04 -27.17
CA SER A 8 25.58 4.83 -27.58
C SER A 8 24.58 5.76 -26.88
N MET A 9 25.05 6.60 -25.94
CA MET A 9 24.25 7.68 -25.35
C MET A 9 24.18 8.93 -26.24
N VAL A 10 25.00 9.02 -27.29
CA VAL A 10 25.00 10.14 -28.24
C VAL A 10 23.93 9.89 -29.30
N GLY A 11 22.67 10.21 -28.97
CA GLY A 11 21.54 10.16 -29.91
C GLY A 11 20.24 9.59 -29.36
N THR A 12 20.23 9.01 -28.17
CA THR A 12 18.98 8.57 -27.52
C THR A 12 18.35 9.75 -26.79
N SER A 13 17.11 10.10 -27.15
CA SER A 13 16.39 11.19 -26.49
C SER A 13 16.26 10.89 -24.98
N LYS A 14 16.39 11.93 -24.13
CA LYS A 14 16.11 11.84 -22.68
C LYS A 14 14.78 11.13 -22.39
N LYS A 15 13.79 11.31 -23.26
CA LYS A 15 12.48 10.65 -23.21
C LYS A 15 12.58 9.13 -23.36
N ASP A 16 13.50 8.61 -24.17
CA ASP A 16 13.69 7.17 -24.38
C ASP A 16 14.41 6.48 -23.22
N MET A 17 15.30 7.20 -22.53
CA MET A 17 15.98 6.68 -21.33
C MET A 17 15.03 6.54 -20.13
N LEU A 18 14.03 7.41 -20.04
CA LEU A 18 13.03 7.43 -18.96
C LEU A 18 11.79 6.56 -19.26
N LYS A 19 11.73 5.86 -20.40
CA LYS A 19 10.62 4.94 -20.73
C LYS A 19 10.55 3.78 -19.73
N GLY A 20 9.42 3.64 -19.04
CA GLY A 20 9.22 2.73 -17.91
C GLY A 20 10.06 3.07 -16.68
N GLY A 21 10.46 4.34 -16.55
CA GLY A 21 11.05 4.89 -15.35
C GLY A 21 10.03 5.16 -14.25
N PHE A 22 10.51 5.70 -13.13
CA PHE A 22 9.72 5.88 -11.90
C PHE A 22 8.43 6.65 -12.13
N TYR A 23 8.48 7.78 -12.84
CA TYR A 23 7.31 8.63 -13.07
C TYR A 23 6.19 7.89 -13.83
N GLU A 24 6.52 7.11 -14.87
CA GLU A 24 5.51 6.36 -15.61
C GLU A 24 4.84 5.28 -14.76
N THR A 25 5.55 4.69 -13.80
CA THR A 25 5.03 3.71 -12.84
C THR A 25 4.03 4.33 -11.87
N VAL A 26 4.37 5.48 -11.26
CA VAL A 26 3.56 6.08 -10.19
C VAL A 26 2.43 6.98 -10.69
N ARG A 27 2.44 7.40 -11.95
CA ARG A 27 1.50 8.40 -12.48
C ARG A 27 0.03 7.99 -12.37
N ILE A 28 -0.33 6.75 -12.66
CA ILE A 28 -1.74 6.29 -12.63
C ILE A 28 -2.28 6.24 -11.18
N PRO A 29 -1.57 5.66 -10.20
CA PRO A 29 -1.98 5.75 -8.79
C PRO A 29 -2.19 7.19 -8.32
N LEU A 30 -1.26 8.09 -8.67
CA LEU A 30 -1.38 9.52 -8.35
C LEU A 30 -2.62 10.15 -8.99
N TYR A 31 -2.94 9.76 -10.21
CA TYR A 31 -4.16 10.21 -10.86
C TYR A 31 -5.41 9.76 -10.10
N ILE A 32 -5.44 8.51 -9.61
CA ILE A 32 -6.53 7.99 -8.78
C ILE A 32 -6.66 8.77 -7.47
N TYR A 33 -5.55 9.02 -6.74
CA TYR A 33 -5.60 9.86 -5.53
C TYR A 33 -6.10 11.28 -5.79
N ARG A 34 -5.84 11.81 -6.98
CA ARG A 34 -6.38 13.11 -7.39
C ARG A 34 -7.88 13.05 -7.61
N LEU A 35 -8.37 12.04 -8.35
CA LEU A 35 -9.80 11.85 -8.62
C LEU A 35 -10.62 11.72 -7.34
N ILE A 36 -10.08 11.01 -6.36
CA ILE A 36 -10.69 10.77 -5.04
C ILE A 36 -10.67 12.04 -4.16
N GLY A 37 -9.96 13.09 -4.56
CA GLY A 37 -9.93 14.34 -3.79
C GLY A 37 -8.97 14.30 -2.60
N ILE A 38 -7.79 13.70 -2.75
CA ILE A 38 -6.75 13.70 -1.69
C ILE A 38 -5.42 14.31 -2.17
N LEU A 39 -5.12 14.21 -3.47
CA LEU A 39 -3.83 14.64 -4.02
C LEU A 39 -3.91 15.98 -4.78
N PRO A 40 -3.38 17.10 -4.24
CA PRO A 40 -3.41 18.41 -4.89
C PRO A 40 -2.26 18.62 -5.90
N ILE A 41 -2.07 17.68 -6.82
CA ILE A 41 -1.04 17.75 -7.87
C ILE A 41 -1.69 17.93 -9.24
N SER A 42 -1.28 18.98 -9.95
CA SER A 42 -1.62 19.30 -11.35
C SER A 42 -0.60 18.73 -12.34
N GLY A 43 -1.01 18.47 -13.59
CA GLY A 43 -0.12 18.02 -14.67
C GLY A 43 0.04 16.51 -14.89
N LEU A 44 -0.65 15.67 -14.10
CA LEU A 44 -0.56 14.19 -14.18
C LEU A 44 -1.04 13.58 -15.51
N TRP A 45 -1.76 14.35 -16.34
CA TRP A 45 -2.17 13.93 -17.68
C TRP A 45 -0.98 13.77 -18.63
N HIS A 46 0.08 14.56 -18.43
CA HIS A 46 1.24 14.54 -19.30
C HIS A 46 2.16 13.35 -18.96
N ARG A 47 2.77 12.77 -19.99
CA ARG A 47 3.79 11.71 -19.83
C ARG A 47 5.13 12.22 -19.28
N SER A 48 5.33 13.53 -19.22
CA SER A 48 6.53 14.12 -18.66
C SER A 48 6.26 14.69 -17.27
N SER A 49 7.14 14.38 -16.33
CA SER A 49 7.15 14.91 -14.96
C SER A 49 7.30 16.44 -14.89
N LYS A 50 7.82 17.08 -15.95
CA LYS A 50 8.05 18.53 -16.01
C LYS A 50 6.79 19.36 -15.76
N TYR A 51 5.63 18.83 -16.13
CA TYR A 51 4.35 19.51 -16.01
C TYR A 51 3.72 19.35 -14.62
N ASN A 52 4.32 18.53 -13.74
CA ASN A 52 3.81 18.33 -12.40
C ASN A 52 4.01 19.59 -11.55
N ARG A 53 2.92 20.13 -11.03
CA ARG A 53 2.92 21.28 -10.13
C ARG A 53 1.94 21.07 -8.99
N PHE A 54 2.38 21.31 -7.77
CA PHE A 54 1.47 21.48 -6.65
C PHE A 54 0.56 22.67 -6.94
N SER A 55 -0.75 22.48 -6.88
CA SER A 55 -1.72 23.57 -7.07
C SER A 55 -2.99 23.32 -6.28
N LEU A 56 -3.31 24.26 -5.41
CA LEU A 56 -4.61 24.38 -4.72
C LEU A 56 -5.60 25.25 -5.51
N LYS A 57 -5.26 25.64 -6.73
CA LYS A 57 -6.17 26.38 -7.63
C LYS A 57 -6.69 25.42 -8.70
N SER A 58 -7.42 24.41 -8.26
CA SER A 58 -8.07 23.41 -9.12
C SER A 58 -9.52 23.19 -8.66
N PHE A 59 -10.41 22.79 -9.55
CA PHE A 59 -11.79 22.40 -9.21
C PHE A 59 -11.86 21.43 -8.01
N TYR A 60 -10.90 20.52 -7.91
CA TYR A 60 -10.78 19.56 -6.81
C TYR A 60 -10.47 20.18 -5.43
N THR A 61 -10.13 21.46 -5.35
CA THR A 61 -9.87 22.17 -4.08
C THR A 61 -11.12 22.29 -3.22
N ILE A 62 -12.27 22.37 -3.88
CA ILE A 62 -13.60 22.31 -3.25
C ILE A 62 -13.81 20.95 -2.57
N ILE A 63 -13.06 19.91 -2.93
CA ILE A 63 -13.14 18.58 -2.33
C ILE A 63 -12.06 18.40 -1.25
N TYR A 64 -10.82 18.89 -1.50
CA TYR A 64 -9.68 18.69 -0.60
C TYR A 64 -9.91 19.29 0.80
N ALA A 65 -10.32 20.56 0.87
CA ALA A 65 -10.45 21.26 2.15
C ALA A 65 -11.59 20.69 3.01
N PRO A 66 -12.82 20.46 2.48
CA PRO A 66 -13.88 19.81 3.24
C PRO A 66 -13.53 18.39 3.67
N THR A 67 -12.80 17.63 2.85
CA THR A 67 -12.31 16.30 3.24
C THR A 67 -11.48 16.37 4.51
N ILE A 68 -10.46 17.23 4.57
CA ILE A 68 -9.56 17.33 5.73
C ILE A 68 -10.32 17.82 6.96
N VAL A 69 -11.19 18.82 6.80
CA VAL A 69 -12.03 19.34 7.90
C VAL A 69 -12.93 18.23 8.44
N MET A 70 -13.61 17.51 7.56
CA MET A 70 -14.52 16.44 7.95
C MET A 70 -13.80 15.26 8.60
N GLN A 71 -12.64 14.86 8.10
CA GLN A 71 -11.82 13.83 8.74
C GLN A 71 -11.34 14.28 10.14
N THR A 72 -10.96 15.54 10.30
CA THR A 72 -10.56 16.10 11.59
C THR A 72 -11.73 16.09 12.58
N PHE A 73 -12.90 16.55 12.14
CA PHE A 73 -14.13 16.49 12.94
C PHE A 73 -14.46 15.06 13.38
N LEU A 74 -14.48 14.09 12.44
CA LEU A 74 -14.76 12.70 12.76
C LEU A 74 -13.73 12.11 13.73
N LEU A 75 -12.45 12.44 13.57
CA LEU A 75 -11.41 11.99 14.49
C LEU A 75 -11.66 12.48 15.92
N LEU A 76 -12.02 13.76 16.09
CA LEU A 76 -12.37 14.33 17.40
C LEU A 76 -13.60 13.65 18.02
N VAL A 77 -14.62 13.35 17.21
CA VAL A 77 -15.80 12.63 17.66
C VAL A 77 -15.44 11.22 18.15
N HIS A 78 -14.59 10.48 17.42
CA HIS A 78 -14.16 9.13 17.86
C HIS A 78 -13.28 9.16 19.11
N ILE A 79 -12.44 10.19 19.27
CA ILE A 79 -11.67 10.40 20.50
C ILE A 79 -12.63 10.65 21.67
N TYR A 80 -13.62 11.52 21.48
CA TYR A 80 -14.64 11.80 22.49
C TYR A 80 -15.44 10.54 22.85
N ASP A 81 -15.96 9.79 21.87
CA ASP A 81 -16.71 8.53 22.08
C ASP A 81 -15.89 7.50 22.88
N LEU A 82 -14.57 7.42 22.64
CA LEU A 82 -13.68 6.52 23.38
C LEU A 82 -13.47 6.92 24.85
N PHE A 83 -13.42 8.23 25.15
CA PHE A 83 -13.23 8.72 26.53
C PHE A 83 -14.54 8.80 27.31
N ALA A 84 -15.63 9.17 26.64
CA ALA A 84 -16.95 9.29 27.27
C ALA A 84 -17.56 7.92 27.60
N PHE A 85 -17.29 6.90 26.77
CA PHE A 85 -17.78 5.54 27.00
C PHE A 85 -16.59 4.58 27.06
N PHE A 86 -16.50 3.80 28.15
CA PHE A 86 -15.45 2.80 28.40
C PHE A 86 -14.93 2.06 27.15
N PHE A 87 -13.63 1.72 27.18
CA PHE A 87 -12.89 1.05 26.11
C PHE A 87 -13.63 -0.18 25.54
N GLY A 88 -14.26 0.00 24.38
CA GLY A 88 -14.89 -1.08 23.61
C GLY A 88 -14.06 -1.41 22.37
N HIS A 89 -13.88 -2.71 22.07
CA HIS A 89 -13.10 -3.18 20.91
C HIS A 89 -13.55 -2.53 19.60
N GLN A 90 -14.87 -2.41 19.37
CA GLN A 90 -15.40 -1.77 18.16
C GLN A 90 -15.07 -0.27 18.08
N ARG A 91 -15.11 0.46 19.20
CA ARG A 91 -14.75 1.89 19.27
C ARG A 91 -13.29 2.10 18.93
N LEU A 92 -12.42 1.28 19.52
CA LEU A 92 -10.98 1.31 19.26
C LEU A 92 -10.67 1.03 17.78
N GLY A 93 -11.31 0.02 17.19
CA GLY A 93 -11.16 -0.29 15.76
C GLY A 93 -11.56 0.89 14.85
N ARG A 94 -12.68 1.57 15.16
CA ARG A 94 -13.10 2.78 14.42
C ARG A 94 -12.09 3.91 14.56
N LEU A 95 -11.59 4.17 15.77
CA LEU A 95 -10.58 5.21 16.00
C LEU A 95 -9.30 4.93 15.21
N ILE A 96 -8.77 3.70 15.27
CA ILE A 96 -7.57 3.30 14.52
C ILE A 96 -7.76 3.50 13.02
N TYR A 97 -8.93 3.12 12.48
CA TYR A 97 -9.24 3.32 11.07
C TYR A 97 -9.20 4.80 10.67
N HIS A 98 -9.91 5.66 11.41
CA HIS A 98 -9.96 7.10 11.11
C HIS A 98 -8.62 7.81 11.34
N MET A 99 -7.86 7.42 12.37
CA MET A 99 -6.49 7.87 12.61
C MET A 99 -5.56 7.56 11.43
N ASN A 100 -5.60 6.32 10.94
CA ASN A 100 -4.79 5.90 9.79
C ASN A 100 -5.16 6.69 8.54
N PHE A 101 -6.46 6.84 8.25
CA PHE A 101 -6.91 7.56 7.06
C PHE A 101 -6.55 9.06 7.11
N TYR A 102 -6.73 9.69 8.27
CA TYR A 102 -6.31 11.08 8.49
C TYR A 102 -4.81 11.27 8.28
N THR A 103 -4.01 10.38 8.87
CA THR A 103 -2.55 10.43 8.77
C THR A 103 -2.09 10.25 7.31
N ILE A 104 -2.68 9.31 6.56
CA ILE A 104 -2.40 9.14 5.12
C ILE A 104 -2.71 10.44 4.35
N THR A 105 -3.87 11.04 4.61
CA THR A 105 -4.30 12.27 3.93
C THR A 105 -3.31 13.42 4.16
N ILE A 106 -2.85 13.60 5.41
CA ILE A 106 -1.81 14.59 5.75
C ILE A 106 -0.49 14.26 5.03
N LEU A 107 -0.05 13.01 5.08
CA LEU A 107 1.21 12.60 4.44
C LEU A 107 1.19 12.80 2.93
N ILE A 108 0.08 12.48 2.26
CA ILE A 108 -0.10 12.76 0.83
C ILE A 108 -0.05 14.27 0.57
N PHE A 109 -0.72 15.07 1.40
CA PHE A 109 -0.70 16.52 1.27
C PHE A 109 0.71 17.09 1.46
N MET A 110 1.44 16.68 2.50
CA MET A 110 2.82 17.10 2.75
C MET A 110 3.76 16.64 1.62
N GLY A 111 3.62 15.38 1.18
CA GLY A 111 4.40 14.79 0.10
C GLY A 111 4.17 15.51 -1.23
N SER A 112 2.93 15.94 -1.50
CA SER A 112 2.57 16.65 -2.73
C SER A 112 3.33 17.96 -2.93
N ARG A 113 3.69 18.66 -1.84
CA ARG A 113 4.49 19.89 -1.89
C ARG A 113 5.93 19.65 -2.34
N LYS A 114 6.50 18.51 -1.96
CA LYS A 114 7.91 18.12 -2.27
C LYS A 114 8.02 17.24 -3.52
N TRP A 115 6.90 16.78 -4.06
CA TRP A 115 6.82 15.75 -5.09
C TRP A 115 7.66 16.03 -6.35
N LYS A 116 7.67 17.29 -6.82
CA LYS A 116 8.46 17.69 -7.99
C LYS A 116 9.96 17.48 -7.77
N ASN A 117 10.45 17.77 -6.56
CA ASN A 117 11.86 17.60 -6.21
C ASN A 117 12.22 16.11 -6.12
N VAL A 118 11.35 15.30 -5.51
CA VAL A 118 11.52 13.84 -5.40
C VAL A 118 11.61 13.19 -6.79
N ILE A 119 10.70 13.52 -7.71
CA ILE A 119 10.78 12.98 -9.08
C ILE A 119 12.07 13.43 -9.77
N LYS A 120 12.43 14.71 -9.65
CA LYS A 120 13.64 15.24 -10.29
C LYS A 120 14.90 14.50 -9.79
N GLU A 121 15.01 14.28 -8.49
CA GLU A 121 16.11 13.53 -7.88
C GLU A 121 16.15 12.08 -8.40
N ILE A 122 15.01 11.38 -8.40
CA ILE A 122 14.95 10.01 -8.90
C ILE A 122 15.29 9.94 -10.40
N GLU A 123 14.73 10.82 -11.22
CA GLU A 123 15.03 10.87 -12.66
C GLU A 123 16.51 11.14 -12.93
N THR A 124 17.17 11.98 -12.12
CA THR A 124 18.62 12.22 -12.29
C THR A 124 19.43 10.96 -12.07
N ILE A 125 19.06 10.12 -11.10
CA ILE A 125 19.68 8.82 -10.88
C ILE A 125 19.34 7.85 -12.01
N GLU A 126 18.07 7.78 -12.43
CA GLU A 126 17.64 6.91 -13.53
C GLU A 126 18.36 7.16 -14.84
N LEU A 127 18.72 8.41 -15.15
CA LEU A 127 19.50 8.77 -16.34
C LEU A 127 20.94 8.23 -16.30
N THR A 128 21.48 8.00 -15.10
CA THR A 128 22.82 7.39 -14.93
C THR A 128 22.81 5.87 -14.94
N LEU A 129 21.62 5.25 -14.92
CA LEU A 129 21.44 3.82 -14.92
C LEU A 129 21.25 3.27 -16.34
N PRO A 130 21.67 2.02 -16.60
CA PRO A 130 21.38 1.34 -17.86
C PRO A 130 19.87 1.34 -18.15
N ARG A 131 19.53 1.49 -19.43
CA ARG A 131 18.15 1.43 -19.91
C ARG A 131 17.52 0.06 -19.59
N LEU A 132 16.30 0.06 -19.08
CA LEU A 132 15.54 -1.15 -18.82
C LEU A 132 15.18 -1.85 -20.14
N ARG A 133 15.74 -3.05 -20.37
CA ARG A 133 15.46 -3.86 -21.58
C ARG A 133 13.99 -4.30 -21.68
N ASN A 134 13.35 -4.62 -20.56
CA ASN A 134 11.98 -5.17 -20.50
C ASN A 134 10.94 -4.16 -19.93
N SER A 135 11.17 -2.86 -20.10
CA SER A 135 10.34 -1.81 -19.47
C SER A 135 8.85 -1.90 -19.83
N LYS A 136 8.51 -2.32 -21.06
CA LYS A 136 7.11 -2.48 -21.49
C LYS A 136 6.34 -3.54 -20.69
N LYS A 137 6.93 -4.71 -20.49
CA LYS A 137 6.30 -5.82 -19.74
C LYS A 137 6.11 -5.45 -18.27
N ALA A 138 7.15 -4.88 -17.65
CA ALA A 138 7.08 -4.41 -16.27
C ALA A 138 6.03 -3.30 -16.10
N LEU A 139 5.98 -2.33 -17.03
CA LEU A 139 4.97 -1.28 -17.00
C LEU A 139 3.56 -1.83 -17.20
N ALA A 140 3.35 -2.79 -18.11
CA ALA A 140 2.06 -3.45 -18.28
C ALA A 140 1.61 -4.18 -17.00
N LEU A 141 2.55 -4.87 -16.33
CA LEU A 141 2.29 -5.52 -15.05
C LEU A 141 1.88 -4.50 -13.98
N THR A 142 2.59 -3.38 -13.85
CA THR A 142 2.23 -2.32 -12.89
C THR A 142 0.85 -1.74 -13.18
N LYS A 143 0.48 -1.52 -14.45
CA LYS A 143 -0.86 -1.07 -14.83
C LYS A 143 -1.93 -2.09 -14.49
N SER A 144 -1.66 -3.37 -14.70
CA SER A 144 -2.56 -4.46 -14.34
C SER A 144 -2.81 -4.49 -12.82
N PHE A 145 -1.77 -4.37 -12.00
CA PHE A 145 -1.94 -4.27 -10.54
C PHE A 145 -2.73 -3.02 -10.13
N VAL A 146 -2.46 -1.86 -10.73
CA VAL A 146 -3.23 -0.64 -10.42
C VAL A 146 -4.71 -0.82 -10.74
N PHE A 147 -5.02 -1.40 -11.90
CA PHE A 147 -6.39 -1.70 -12.28
C PHE A 147 -7.04 -2.72 -11.32
N ALA A 148 -6.34 -3.82 -11.02
CA ALA A 148 -6.82 -4.86 -10.11
C ALA A 148 -7.10 -4.32 -8.69
N PHE A 149 -6.20 -3.51 -8.12
CA PHE A 149 -6.41 -2.88 -6.81
C PHE A 149 -7.55 -1.86 -6.82
N PHE A 150 -7.73 -1.13 -7.93
CA PHE A 150 -8.85 -0.19 -8.06
C PHE A 150 -10.19 -0.93 -8.12
N VAL A 151 -10.29 -1.97 -8.94
CA VAL A 151 -11.49 -2.84 -9.02
C VAL A 151 -11.75 -3.52 -7.68
N PHE A 152 -10.71 -4.05 -7.02
CA PHE A 152 -10.80 -4.61 -5.68
C PHE A 152 -11.36 -3.60 -4.67
N SER A 153 -10.92 -2.34 -4.72
CA SER A 153 -11.42 -1.29 -3.83
C SER A 153 -12.89 -1.00 -4.05
N LEU A 154 -13.34 -0.96 -5.31
CA LEU A 154 -14.75 -0.77 -5.63
C LEU A 154 -15.60 -1.96 -5.18
N ALA A 155 -15.10 -3.19 -5.39
CA ALA A 155 -15.75 -4.40 -4.93
C ALA A 155 -15.89 -4.41 -3.39
N GLU A 156 -14.83 -4.02 -2.66
CA GLU A 156 -14.85 -3.92 -1.20
C GLU A 156 -15.89 -2.89 -0.71
N VAL A 157 -15.97 -1.73 -1.36
CA VAL A 157 -17.00 -0.71 -1.05
C VAL A 157 -18.40 -1.28 -1.26
N VAL A 158 -18.66 -1.95 -2.40
CA VAL A 158 -19.97 -2.54 -2.70
C VAL A 158 -20.31 -3.64 -1.70
N LEU A 159 -19.36 -4.51 -1.37
CA LEU A 159 -19.53 -5.59 -0.39
C LEU A 159 -19.89 -5.03 0.99
N ILE A 160 -19.17 -4.01 1.47
CA ILE A 160 -19.46 -3.33 2.75
C ILE A 160 -20.85 -2.70 2.73
N LEU A 161 -21.20 -1.99 1.64
CA LEU A 161 -22.50 -1.33 1.51
C LEU A 161 -23.65 -2.36 1.51
N GLN A 162 -23.54 -3.42 0.71
CA GLN A 162 -24.54 -4.48 0.66
C GLN A 162 -24.73 -5.16 2.02
N PHE A 163 -23.62 -5.49 2.69
CA PHE A 163 -23.65 -6.12 4.00
C PHE A 163 -24.35 -5.23 5.05
N THR A 164 -23.96 -3.95 5.11
CA THR A 164 -24.52 -3.00 6.10
C THR A 164 -25.97 -2.63 5.83
N LEU A 165 -26.39 -2.52 4.55
CA LEU A 165 -27.80 -2.33 4.19
C LEU A 165 -28.67 -3.53 4.60
N ARG A 166 -28.19 -4.77 4.37
CA ARG A 166 -28.92 -5.97 4.76
C ARG A 166 -29.07 -6.07 6.29
N LEU A 167 -28.00 -5.81 7.04
CA LEU A 167 -28.06 -5.80 8.50
C LEU A 167 -29.04 -4.76 9.03
N THR A 168 -29.03 -3.55 8.46
CA THR A 168 -29.98 -2.48 8.82
C THR A 168 -31.42 -2.96 8.62
N LYS A 169 -31.73 -3.52 7.44
CA LYS A 169 -33.07 -4.01 7.11
C LYS A 169 -33.56 -5.10 8.06
N GLN A 170 -32.66 -5.96 8.53
CA GLN A 170 -33.03 -7.09 9.39
C GLN A 170 -33.15 -6.68 10.87
N ARG A 171 -32.32 -5.75 11.34
CA ARG A 171 -32.11 -5.55 12.78
C ARG A 171 -32.48 -4.16 13.30
N HIS A 172 -32.66 -3.16 12.41
CA HIS A 172 -32.68 -1.77 12.85
C HIS A 172 -33.60 -0.84 12.02
N VAL A 173 -34.67 -1.37 11.42
CA VAL A 173 -35.66 -0.55 10.71
C VAL A 173 -36.45 0.29 11.72
N LEU A 174 -36.36 1.61 11.61
CA LEU A 174 -37.10 2.54 12.47
C LEU A 174 -38.58 2.63 12.04
N PRO A 175 -39.52 2.78 12.99
CA PRO A 175 -40.93 2.95 12.67
C PRO A 175 -41.15 4.21 11.82
N GLY A 176 -41.88 4.07 10.71
CA GLY A 176 -42.16 5.16 9.77
C GLY A 176 -41.10 5.37 8.67
N ASP A 177 -40.00 4.60 8.65
CA ASP A 177 -39.03 4.61 7.55
C ASP A 177 -39.49 3.64 6.45
N SER A 178 -40.35 4.10 5.54
CA SER A 178 -40.84 3.30 4.40
C SER A 178 -40.02 3.53 3.13
N GLY A 179 -39.60 2.46 2.45
CA GLY A 179 -38.89 2.53 1.17
C GLY A 179 -37.44 2.01 1.22
N LEU A 180 -36.46 2.89 1.02
CA LEU A 180 -35.02 2.54 0.96
C LEU A 180 -34.33 2.47 2.35
N TYR A 181 -35.05 2.72 3.45
CA TYR A 181 -34.54 2.66 4.83
C TYR A 181 -33.26 3.48 5.09
N LEU A 182 -33.09 4.60 4.37
CA LEU A 182 -31.85 5.40 4.40
C LEU A 182 -31.60 6.04 5.76
N ARG A 183 -32.66 6.46 6.45
CA ARG A 183 -32.53 7.04 7.80
C ARG A 183 -32.06 5.97 8.78
N SER A 184 -32.71 4.82 8.77
CA SER A 184 -32.33 3.65 9.57
C SER A 184 -30.88 3.24 9.29
N TYR A 185 -30.47 3.23 8.02
CA TYR A 185 -29.10 2.88 7.62
C TYR A 185 -28.06 3.83 8.20
N PHE A 186 -28.27 5.14 8.06
CA PHE A 186 -27.32 6.13 8.54
C PHE A 186 -27.20 6.14 10.06
N VAL A 187 -28.33 6.02 10.77
CA VAL A 187 -28.33 5.92 12.25
C VAL A 187 -27.61 4.64 12.69
N TYR A 188 -27.86 3.51 12.04
CA TYR A 188 -27.23 2.24 12.37
C TYR A 188 -25.72 2.21 12.11
N ILE A 189 -25.27 2.78 10.99
CA ILE A 189 -23.86 2.68 10.57
C ILE A 189 -22.97 3.76 11.19
N PHE A 190 -23.56 4.89 11.61
CA PHE A 190 -22.87 6.02 12.23
C PHE A 190 -23.44 6.36 13.63
N PRO A 191 -23.50 5.39 14.57
CA PRO A 191 -24.04 5.65 15.90
C PRO A 191 -23.20 6.71 16.64
N TYR A 192 -21.87 6.63 16.50
CA TYR A 192 -20.93 7.62 17.03
C TYR A 192 -21.20 9.08 16.58
N LEU A 193 -21.95 9.29 15.50
CA LEU A 193 -22.35 10.61 15.07
C LEU A 193 -23.77 10.95 15.58
N TYR A 194 -24.74 10.07 15.35
CA TYR A 194 -26.15 10.37 15.62
C TYR A 194 -26.58 10.17 17.07
N ASP A 195 -25.75 9.56 17.91
CA ASP A 195 -25.93 9.52 19.36
C ASP A 195 -25.62 10.89 20.00
N HIS A 196 -24.88 11.76 19.30
CA HIS A 196 -24.45 13.08 19.78
C HIS A 196 -25.05 14.25 19.02
N PHE A 197 -25.41 14.05 17.75
CA PHE A 197 -25.89 15.11 16.86
C PHE A 197 -27.25 14.77 16.26
N PRO A 198 -28.11 15.77 16.00
CA PRO A 198 -29.40 15.54 15.36
C PRO A 198 -29.23 14.94 13.96
N PHE A 199 -30.18 14.09 13.58
CA PHE A 199 -30.14 13.41 12.29
C PHE A 199 -30.22 14.39 11.12
N SER A 200 -29.34 14.21 10.14
CA SER A 200 -29.33 14.95 8.88
C SER A 200 -28.86 14.04 7.74
N TYR A 201 -29.62 14.02 6.65
CA TYR A 201 -29.28 13.26 5.44
C TYR A 201 -27.99 13.77 4.81
N VAL A 202 -27.79 15.10 4.75
CA VAL A 202 -26.60 15.72 4.16
C VAL A 202 -25.34 15.24 4.88
N MET A 203 -25.37 15.25 6.22
CA MET A 203 -24.25 14.77 7.03
C MET A 203 -23.99 13.27 6.79
N GLY A 204 -25.05 12.45 6.72
CA GLY A 204 -24.94 11.02 6.47
C GLY A 204 -24.28 10.71 5.12
N PHE A 205 -24.67 11.42 4.06
CA PHE A 205 -24.04 11.28 2.74
C PHE A 205 -22.58 11.74 2.74
N ILE A 206 -22.26 12.85 3.41
CA ILE A 206 -20.87 13.33 3.51
C ILE A 206 -19.99 12.29 4.24
N VAL A 207 -20.42 11.78 5.39
CA VAL A 207 -19.68 10.74 6.12
C VAL A 207 -19.53 9.48 5.29
N GLN A 208 -20.57 9.07 4.55
CA GLN A 208 -20.51 7.91 3.66
C GLN A 208 -19.48 8.13 2.54
N ILE A 209 -19.40 9.32 1.94
CA ILE A 209 -18.38 9.66 0.95
C ILE A 209 -16.98 9.56 1.57
N ILE A 210 -16.76 10.13 2.75
CA ILE A 210 -15.47 10.06 3.46
C ILE A 210 -15.08 8.61 3.78
N LYS A 211 -16.04 7.76 4.18
CA LYS A 211 -15.82 6.33 4.40
C LYS A 211 -15.37 5.62 3.13
N VAL A 212 -16.07 5.83 2.01
CA VAL A 212 -15.69 5.27 0.70
C VAL A 212 -14.30 5.75 0.28
N GLN A 213 -14.03 7.05 0.46
CA GLN A 213 -12.75 7.67 0.20
C GLN A 213 -11.63 6.98 0.99
N GLY A 214 -11.85 6.68 2.27
CA GLY A 214 -10.90 5.98 3.14
C GLY A 214 -10.56 4.57 2.65
N ILE A 215 -11.58 3.79 2.27
CA ILE A 215 -11.39 2.43 1.74
C ILE A 215 -10.51 2.44 0.49
N ILE A 216 -10.86 3.29 -0.49
CA ILE A 216 -10.10 3.35 -1.75
C ILE A 216 -8.67 3.87 -1.49
N THR A 217 -8.52 4.85 -0.60
CA THR A 217 -7.20 5.41 -0.26
C THR A 217 -6.26 4.36 0.32
N LEU A 218 -6.73 3.58 1.30
CA LEU A 218 -5.90 2.56 1.92
C LEU A 218 -5.47 1.49 0.92
N ASN A 219 -6.38 1.04 0.06
CA ASN A 219 -6.06 0.07 -0.98
C ASN A 219 -5.11 0.64 -2.05
N MET A 220 -5.25 1.91 -2.40
CA MET A 220 -4.30 2.57 -3.30
C MET A 220 -2.91 2.76 -2.66
N VAL A 221 -2.82 2.94 -1.34
CA VAL A 221 -1.55 2.95 -0.61
C VAL A 221 -0.88 1.58 -0.71
N ASN A 222 -1.63 0.51 -0.43
CA ASN A 222 -1.16 -0.88 -0.61
C ASN A 222 -0.67 -1.12 -2.05
N CYS A 223 -1.44 -0.66 -3.04
CA CYS A 223 -1.06 -0.74 -4.45
C CYS A 223 0.24 0.02 -4.75
N SER A 224 0.41 1.21 -4.17
CA SER A 224 1.60 2.04 -4.35
C SER A 224 2.86 1.34 -3.83
N VAL A 225 2.77 0.65 -2.69
CA VAL A 225 3.86 -0.20 -2.16
C VAL A 225 4.18 -1.34 -3.13
N VAL A 226 3.16 -2.05 -3.63
CA VAL A 226 3.34 -3.17 -4.58
C VAL A 226 4.04 -2.72 -5.86
N ILE A 227 3.54 -1.68 -6.54
CA ILE A 227 4.11 -1.26 -7.84
C ILE A 227 5.53 -0.72 -7.70
N LEU A 228 5.84 -0.04 -6.59
CA LEU A 228 7.18 0.49 -6.34
C LEU A 228 8.14 -0.64 -6.00
N SER A 229 7.68 -1.64 -5.27
CA SER A 229 8.44 -2.88 -5.03
C SER A 229 8.73 -3.60 -6.36
N ILE A 230 7.74 -3.74 -7.24
CA ILE A 230 7.94 -4.35 -8.58
C ILE A 230 8.95 -3.54 -9.41
N TYR A 231 8.84 -2.21 -9.39
CA TYR A 231 9.77 -1.32 -10.09
C TYR A 231 11.21 -1.49 -9.59
N LEU A 232 11.42 -1.44 -8.26
CA LEU A 232 12.73 -1.61 -7.63
C LEU A 232 13.31 -3.00 -7.91
N THR A 233 12.50 -4.05 -7.72
CA THR A 233 12.86 -5.44 -8.02
C THR A 233 13.27 -5.59 -9.48
N ASN A 234 12.56 -4.99 -10.43
CA ASN A 234 12.93 -5.05 -11.84
C ASN A 234 14.26 -4.33 -12.14
N ARG A 235 14.55 -3.21 -11.47
CA ARG A 235 15.85 -2.51 -11.56
C ARG A 235 16.98 -3.37 -10.99
N LEU A 236 16.76 -4.02 -9.85
CA LEU A 236 17.73 -4.94 -9.24
C LEU A 236 17.95 -6.20 -10.10
N LYS A 237 16.88 -6.85 -10.59
CA LYS A 237 16.99 -8.00 -11.52
C LYS A 237 17.75 -7.63 -12.79
N HIS A 238 17.57 -6.42 -13.30
CA HIS A 238 18.34 -5.95 -14.45
C HIS A 238 19.83 -5.83 -14.13
N TYR A 239 20.18 -5.27 -12.97
CA TYR A 239 21.56 -5.22 -12.49
C TYR A 239 22.16 -6.62 -12.29
N ASN A 240 21.43 -7.51 -11.62
CA ASN A 240 21.85 -8.89 -11.38
C ASN A 240 22.20 -9.60 -12.70
N ARG A 241 21.37 -9.44 -13.74
CA ARG A 241 21.67 -10.00 -15.07
C ARG A 241 22.98 -9.50 -15.67
N ILE A 242 23.32 -8.23 -15.46
CA ILE A 242 24.59 -7.65 -15.93
C ILE A 242 25.77 -8.27 -15.16
N VAL A 243 25.63 -8.43 -13.85
CA VAL A 243 26.65 -9.06 -12.98
C VAL A 243 26.84 -10.54 -13.35
N PHE A 244 25.76 -11.30 -13.47
CA PHE A 244 25.79 -12.71 -13.88
C PHE A 244 26.42 -12.90 -15.26
N ALA A 245 26.08 -12.06 -16.23
CA ALA A 245 26.68 -12.12 -17.57
C ALA A 245 28.19 -11.80 -17.57
N LYS A 246 28.68 -11.01 -16.61
CA LYS A 246 30.10 -10.76 -16.41
C LYS A 246 30.81 -11.99 -15.84
N GLY A 247 30.31 -12.55 -14.74
CA GLY A 247 30.96 -13.67 -14.05
C GLY A 247 30.90 -15.00 -14.80
N SER A 248 29.92 -15.20 -15.68
CA SER A 248 29.82 -16.44 -16.48
C SER A 248 30.68 -16.45 -17.74
N LYS A 249 31.43 -15.39 -18.04
CA LYS A 249 32.19 -15.15 -19.29
C LYS A 249 31.38 -15.32 -20.59
N THR A 250 30.06 -15.56 -20.50
CA THR A 250 29.18 -15.89 -21.63
C THR A 250 28.90 -14.69 -22.53
N ASN A 251 29.19 -13.49 -22.06
CA ASN A 251 29.25 -12.29 -22.86
C ASN A 251 30.56 -11.56 -22.59
N ASN A 252 31.18 -11.08 -23.67
CA ASN A 252 32.36 -10.20 -23.66
C ASN A 252 31.98 -8.80 -23.11
N THR A 253 31.44 -8.78 -21.90
CA THR A 253 30.87 -7.63 -21.24
C THR A 253 32.04 -6.74 -20.84
N ARG A 254 32.23 -5.65 -21.60
CA ARG A 254 33.34 -4.68 -21.42
C ARG A 254 33.34 -3.96 -20.07
N LEU A 255 32.31 -4.16 -19.25
CA LEU A 255 32.17 -3.50 -17.96
C LEU A 255 33.24 -4.01 -16.97
N LYS A 256 33.89 -3.08 -16.28
CA LYS A 256 34.86 -3.39 -15.21
C LYS A 256 34.13 -3.60 -13.87
N TRP A 257 34.74 -4.33 -12.94
CA TRP A 257 34.18 -4.51 -11.59
C TRP A 257 33.94 -3.18 -10.86
N VAL A 258 34.82 -2.19 -11.04
CA VAL A 258 34.64 -0.81 -10.56
C VAL A 258 33.31 -0.21 -11.06
N GLU A 259 32.95 -0.43 -12.32
CA GLU A 259 31.72 0.11 -12.89
C GLU A 259 30.49 -0.60 -12.32
N LEU A 260 30.58 -1.90 -12.00
CA LEU A 260 29.53 -2.63 -11.30
C LEU A 260 29.32 -2.12 -9.87
N ASN A 261 30.40 -1.81 -9.14
CA ASN A 261 30.34 -1.14 -7.82
C ASN A 261 29.59 0.19 -7.89
N LEU A 262 29.93 1.03 -8.87
CA LEU A 262 29.26 2.32 -9.07
C LEU A 262 27.78 2.13 -9.42
N LEU A 263 27.45 1.15 -10.26
CA LEU A 263 26.06 0.83 -10.60
C LEU A 263 25.26 0.35 -9.40
N TYR A 264 25.83 -0.53 -8.57
CA TYR A 264 25.17 -1.00 -7.35
C TYR A 264 24.94 0.15 -6.37
N THR A 265 25.92 1.05 -6.22
CA THR A 265 25.79 2.25 -5.39
C THR A 265 24.64 3.14 -5.86
N ARG A 266 24.52 3.38 -7.17
CA ARG A 266 23.44 4.18 -7.75
C ARG A 266 22.05 3.54 -7.52
N ILE A 267 21.94 2.22 -7.69
CA ILE A 267 20.68 1.52 -7.44
C ILE A 267 20.35 1.47 -5.95
N SER A 268 21.36 1.30 -5.08
CA SER A 268 21.20 1.39 -3.63
C SER A 268 20.65 2.75 -3.21
N ASN A 269 21.19 3.84 -3.78
CA ASN A 269 20.71 5.19 -3.52
C ASN A 269 19.27 5.38 -4.01
N LEU A 270 18.92 4.82 -5.18
CA LEU A 270 17.55 4.84 -5.69
C LEU A 270 16.57 4.13 -4.73
N VAL A 271 16.92 2.94 -4.23
CA VAL A 271 16.11 2.20 -3.24
C VAL A 271 15.92 3.05 -1.99
N LYS A 272 17.00 3.63 -1.45
CA LYS A 272 16.95 4.47 -0.23
C LYS A 272 16.08 5.72 -0.39
N ILE A 273 16.15 6.40 -1.54
CA ILE A 273 15.33 7.59 -1.80
C ILE A 273 13.85 7.21 -1.91
N ILE A 274 13.54 6.10 -2.58
CA ILE A 274 12.16 5.62 -2.69
C ILE A 274 11.65 5.19 -1.30
N ASP A 275 12.44 4.42 -0.56
CA ASP A 275 12.07 3.98 0.80
C ASP A 275 11.84 5.17 1.74
N LYS A 276 12.72 6.17 1.74
CA LYS A 276 12.55 7.39 2.57
C LYS A 276 11.20 8.10 2.35
N ASN A 277 10.67 8.08 1.13
CA ASN A 277 9.38 8.70 0.81
C ASN A 277 8.19 7.74 1.00
N LEU A 278 8.43 6.42 0.93
CA LEU A 278 7.41 5.39 1.05
C LEU A 278 7.23 4.90 2.50
N ASN A 279 8.24 5.03 3.35
CA ASN A 279 8.28 4.38 4.66
C ASN A 279 7.11 4.72 5.60
N PRO A 280 6.51 5.94 5.59
CA PRO A 280 5.36 6.20 6.45
C PRO A 280 4.11 5.49 5.93
N PHE A 281 3.98 5.40 4.59
CA PHE A 281 2.88 4.70 3.93
C PHE A 281 2.97 3.19 4.13
N VAL A 282 4.18 2.62 4.11
CA VAL A 282 4.42 1.21 4.46
C VAL A 282 3.98 0.94 5.89
N PHE A 283 4.38 1.78 6.85
CA PHE A 283 3.98 1.61 8.25
C PHE A 283 2.46 1.61 8.41
N ILE A 284 1.79 2.64 7.91
CA ILE A 284 0.32 2.77 8.02
C ILE A 284 -0.40 1.62 7.29
N SER A 285 0.11 1.19 6.12
CA SER A 285 -0.40 0.03 5.40
C SER A 285 -0.41 -1.22 6.27
N PHE A 286 0.71 -1.54 6.92
CA PHE A 286 0.80 -2.69 7.80
C PHE A 286 -0.06 -2.52 9.05
N THR A 287 -0.03 -1.36 9.72
CA THR A 287 -0.84 -1.09 10.91
C THR A 287 -2.34 -1.20 10.61
N ALA A 288 -2.82 -0.59 9.54
CA ALA A 288 -4.23 -0.62 9.17
C ALA A 288 -4.68 -2.04 8.80
N ASN A 289 -3.92 -2.75 7.96
CA ASN A 289 -4.30 -4.11 7.58
C ASN A 289 -4.23 -5.09 8.78
N LEU A 290 -3.21 -4.98 9.63
CA LEU A 290 -3.08 -5.82 10.83
C LEU A 290 -4.23 -5.56 11.80
N SER A 291 -4.57 -4.28 12.05
CA SER A 291 -5.72 -3.92 12.89
C SER A 291 -7.04 -4.49 12.38
N TYR A 292 -7.22 -4.51 11.04
CA TYR A 292 -8.40 -5.06 10.41
C TYR A 292 -8.45 -6.59 10.52
N ILE A 293 -7.33 -7.27 10.29
CA ILE A 293 -7.20 -8.73 10.45
C ILE A 293 -7.57 -9.11 11.90
N CYS A 294 -6.95 -8.47 12.90
CA CYS A 294 -7.23 -8.74 14.31
C CYS A 294 -8.69 -8.47 14.67
N ALA A 295 -9.30 -7.38 14.18
CA ALA A 295 -10.69 -7.05 14.47
C ALA A 295 -11.67 -8.08 13.87
N GLN A 296 -11.43 -8.53 12.64
CA GLN A 296 -12.26 -9.55 11.99
C GLN A 296 -12.12 -10.91 12.67
N LEU A 297 -10.89 -11.27 13.04
CA LEU A 297 -10.61 -12.54 13.68
C LEU A 297 -11.25 -12.61 15.07
N PHE A 298 -11.14 -11.54 15.87
CA PHE A 298 -11.86 -11.39 17.14
C PHE A 298 -13.38 -11.53 16.96
N TYR A 299 -13.95 -10.92 15.92
CA TYR A 299 -15.38 -11.05 15.64
C TYR A 299 -15.77 -12.49 15.29
N ILE A 300 -14.99 -13.17 14.43
CA ILE A 300 -15.22 -14.57 14.05
C ILE A 300 -15.17 -15.46 15.30
N LEU A 301 -14.13 -15.31 16.13
CA LEU A 301 -13.93 -16.11 17.34
C LEU A 301 -15.08 -15.93 18.33
N ASN A 302 -15.43 -14.68 18.67
CA ASN A 302 -16.54 -14.43 19.58
C ASN A 302 -17.87 -15.01 19.07
N LYS A 303 -18.12 -14.95 17.76
CA LYS A 303 -19.33 -15.54 17.19
C LYS A 303 -19.32 -17.06 17.28
N LEU A 304 -18.17 -17.71 17.03
CA LEU A 304 -18.01 -19.16 17.17
C LEU A 304 -18.17 -19.62 18.63
N THR A 305 -17.59 -18.91 19.60
CA THR A 305 -17.66 -19.24 21.03
C THR A 305 -19.06 -19.00 21.60
N SER A 306 -19.71 -17.89 21.22
CA SER A 306 -21.08 -17.60 21.64
C SER A 306 -22.07 -18.64 21.10
N SER A 307 -21.86 -19.15 19.88
CA SER A 307 -22.69 -20.21 19.30
C SER A 307 -22.55 -21.57 20.00
N ARG A 308 -21.47 -21.78 20.79
CA ARG A 308 -21.27 -22.98 21.61
C ARG A 308 -22.04 -22.95 22.94
N THR A 309 -22.45 -21.76 23.39
CA THR A 309 -22.99 -21.51 24.74
C THR A 309 -24.51 -21.27 24.72
N VAL A 310 -25.11 -20.94 23.57
CA VAL A 310 -26.55 -20.71 23.44
C VAL A 310 -27.27 -22.03 23.15
N LYS A 311 -28.10 -22.44 24.12
CA LYS A 311 -29.00 -23.60 24.08
C LYS A 311 -29.86 -23.63 22.81
N ILE A 312 -30.20 -24.86 22.40
CA ILE A 312 -30.95 -25.34 21.24
C ILE A 312 -32.36 -24.70 21.01
N THR A 313 -32.81 -23.76 21.86
CA THR A 313 -34.22 -23.32 21.90
C THR A 313 -34.59 -22.12 21.02
N SER A 314 -33.65 -21.46 20.33
CA SER A 314 -33.96 -20.36 19.37
C SER A 314 -33.46 -20.62 17.94
N PHE A 315 -33.20 -21.88 17.59
CA PHE A 315 -32.44 -22.29 16.40
C PHE A 315 -33.17 -22.19 15.04
N LEU A 316 -34.43 -21.78 14.99
CA LEU A 316 -35.24 -21.89 13.76
C LEU A 316 -35.70 -20.57 13.13
N GLU A 317 -35.65 -19.42 13.82
CA GLU A 317 -36.06 -18.14 13.20
C GLU A 317 -34.89 -17.26 12.72
N ASP A 318 -33.66 -17.43 13.25
CA ASP A 318 -32.50 -16.55 12.93
C ASP A 318 -31.40 -17.23 12.09
N LYS A 319 -31.67 -18.40 11.51
CA LYS A 319 -30.65 -19.25 10.86
C LYS A 319 -30.09 -18.69 9.54
N ARG A 320 -30.86 -17.86 8.82
CA ARG A 320 -30.47 -17.34 7.49
C ARG A 320 -29.60 -16.08 7.57
N SER A 321 -29.83 -15.21 8.57
CA SER A 321 -29.05 -13.98 8.80
C SER A 321 -27.62 -14.29 9.26
N ASP A 322 -27.46 -15.37 10.05
CA ASP A 322 -26.18 -15.68 10.67
C ASP A 322 -25.14 -16.27 9.73
N TRP A 323 -25.55 -17.13 8.79
CA TRP A 323 -24.66 -17.69 7.77
C TRP A 323 -24.17 -16.64 6.78
N GLU A 324 -25.06 -15.75 6.31
CA GLU A 324 -24.68 -14.65 5.41
C GLU A 324 -23.63 -13.74 6.07
N THR A 325 -23.80 -13.47 7.36
CA THR A 325 -22.84 -12.68 8.14
C THR A 325 -21.48 -13.38 8.26
N VAL A 326 -21.47 -14.68 8.60
CA VAL A 326 -20.22 -15.46 8.70
C VAL A 326 -19.51 -15.55 7.34
N LEU A 327 -20.27 -15.74 6.26
CA LEU A 327 -19.74 -15.83 4.91
C LEU A 327 -19.12 -14.49 4.47
N TYR A 328 -19.80 -13.37 4.70
CA TYR A 328 -19.26 -12.04 4.40
C TYR A 328 -17.93 -11.78 5.12
N ILE A 329 -17.89 -12.07 6.43
CA ILE A 329 -16.71 -11.81 7.25
C ILE A 329 -15.56 -12.73 6.83
N SER A 330 -15.83 -14.01 6.58
CA SER A 330 -14.84 -14.98 6.09
C SER A 330 -14.24 -14.56 4.75
N ILE A 331 -15.07 -14.12 3.79
CA ILE A 331 -14.60 -13.62 2.49
C ILE A 331 -13.77 -12.35 2.68
N SER A 332 -14.27 -11.38 3.45
CA SER A 332 -13.55 -10.13 3.70
C SER A 332 -12.19 -10.38 4.36
N PHE A 333 -12.13 -11.31 5.32
CA PHE A 333 -10.91 -11.76 5.96
C PHE A 333 -9.92 -12.37 4.97
N ALA A 334 -10.36 -13.35 4.18
CA ALA A 334 -9.52 -13.98 3.17
C ALA A 334 -8.95 -12.96 2.16
N LEU A 335 -9.78 -12.00 1.73
CA LEU A 335 -9.36 -10.93 0.81
C LEU A 335 -8.31 -10.01 1.42
N VAL A 336 -8.43 -9.62 2.69
CA VAL A 336 -7.44 -8.77 3.35
C VAL A 336 -6.14 -9.53 3.61
N VAL A 337 -6.21 -10.80 4.03
CA VAL A 337 -5.01 -11.65 4.18
C VAL A 337 -4.28 -11.79 2.84
N LEU A 338 -4.99 -12.09 1.76
CA LEU A 338 -4.39 -12.18 0.42
C LEU A 338 -3.72 -10.86 0.00
N LYS A 339 -4.38 -9.72 0.27
CA LYS A 339 -3.83 -8.38 0.00
C LYS A 339 -2.54 -8.13 0.79
N VAL A 340 -2.52 -8.43 2.09
CA VAL A 340 -1.33 -8.26 2.93
C VAL A 340 -0.19 -9.16 2.46
N LEU A 341 -0.48 -10.42 2.14
CA LEU A 341 0.52 -11.35 1.61
C LEU A 341 1.11 -10.84 0.28
N LEU A 342 0.28 -10.32 -0.63
CA LEU A 342 0.74 -9.74 -1.89
C LEU A 342 1.67 -8.54 -1.67
N VAL A 343 1.26 -7.58 -0.83
CA VAL A 343 2.08 -6.41 -0.46
C VAL A 343 3.41 -6.85 0.14
N SER A 344 3.33 -7.79 1.08
CA SER A 344 4.44 -8.34 1.82
C SER A 344 5.46 -9.06 0.94
N ILE A 345 5.01 -10.03 0.13
CA ILE A 345 5.88 -10.83 -0.74
C ILE A 345 6.57 -9.94 -1.77
N THR A 346 5.82 -9.01 -2.38
CA THR A 346 6.39 -8.10 -3.39
C THR A 346 7.43 -7.15 -2.80
N ALA A 347 7.18 -6.61 -1.60
CA ALA A 347 8.15 -5.77 -0.89
C ALA A 347 9.38 -6.56 -0.40
N ALA A 348 9.19 -7.78 0.12
CA ALA A 348 10.30 -8.64 0.56
C ALA A 348 11.20 -9.08 -0.61
N GLU A 349 10.64 -9.17 -1.82
CA GLU A 349 11.40 -9.50 -3.03
C GLU A 349 12.47 -8.44 -3.35
N VAL A 350 12.27 -7.17 -2.97
CA VAL A 350 13.28 -6.12 -3.13
C VAL A 350 14.54 -6.49 -2.37
N HIS A 351 14.39 -6.91 -1.10
CA HIS A 351 15.51 -7.33 -0.27
C HIS A 351 16.19 -8.59 -0.80
N THR A 352 15.44 -9.62 -1.19
CA THR A 352 16.05 -10.87 -1.71
C THR A 352 16.78 -10.64 -3.02
N THR A 353 16.18 -9.93 -3.97
CA THR A 353 16.81 -9.62 -5.25
C THR A 353 18.05 -8.73 -5.07
N SER A 354 18.07 -7.84 -4.08
CA SER A 354 19.24 -6.98 -3.84
C SER A 354 20.51 -7.74 -3.42
N ARG A 355 20.36 -8.95 -2.88
CA ARG A 355 21.45 -9.80 -2.36
C ARG A 355 21.80 -10.96 -3.28
N GLU A 356 21.02 -11.20 -4.34
CA GLU A 356 21.31 -12.24 -5.35
C GLU A 356 22.74 -12.19 -5.93
N PRO A 357 23.36 -11.01 -6.17
CA PRO A 357 24.73 -10.95 -6.68
C PRO A 357 25.76 -11.71 -5.83
N LEU A 358 25.54 -11.82 -4.51
CA LEU A 358 26.44 -12.53 -3.61
C LEU A 358 26.64 -13.98 -4.03
N ARG A 359 25.60 -14.65 -4.55
CA ARG A 359 25.68 -16.04 -5.00
C ARG A 359 26.76 -16.23 -6.06
N LEU A 360 26.86 -15.29 -6.99
CA LEU A 360 27.91 -15.31 -8.02
C LEU A 360 29.27 -14.93 -7.44
N LEU A 361 29.32 -13.89 -6.60
CA LEU A 361 30.57 -13.36 -6.06
C LEU A 361 31.30 -14.40 -5.19
N TYR A 362 30.56 -15.25 -4.48
CA TYR A 362 31.13 -16.38 -3.72
C TYR A 362 31.72 -17.49 -4.59
N THR A 363 31.31 -17.61 -5.85
CA THR A 363 31.74 -18.69 -6.76
C THR A 363 32.78 -18.23 -7.78
N LEU A 364 33.32 -17.02 -7.66
CA LEU A 364 34.31 -16.50 -8.60
C LEU A 364 35.65 -17.25 -8.47
N PRO A 365 36.31 -17.60 -9.59
CA PRO A 365 37.67 -18.13 -9.56
C PRO A 365 38.66 -17.13 -8.96
N THR A 366 39.72 -17.60 -8.32
CA THR A 366 40.77 -16.77 -7.70
C THR A 366 41.37 -15.75 -8.67
N ALA A 367 41.48 -16.09 -9.96
CA ALA A 367 42.01 -15.21 -10.99
C ALA A 367 41.14 -13.97 -11.27
N GLU A 368 39.83 -14.00 -10.98
CA GLU A 368 38.94 -12.84 -11.12
C GLU A 368 38.68 -12.13 -9.79
N TYR A 369 39.15 -12.69 -8.68
CA TYR A 369 39.00 -12.13 -7.36
C TYR A 369 39.96 -10.95 -7.17
N THR A 370 39.42 -9.75 -7.32
CA THR A 370 40.13 -8.47 -7.20
C THR A 370 39.63 -7.69 -5.99
N ILE A 371 40.35 -6.63 -5.61
CA ILE A 371 39.92 -5.70 -4.55
C ILE A 371 38.51 -5.15 -4.85
N GLU A 372 38.18 -4.95 -6.12
CA GLU A 372 36.88 -4.44 -6.54
C GLU A 372 35.74 -5.46 -6.41
N THR A 373 36.00 -6.76 -6.65
CA THR A 373 35.00 -7.81 -6.37
C THR A 373 34.76 -7.98 -4.88
N GLN A 374 35.83 -7.90 -4.07
CA GLN A 374 35.72 -7.92 -2.61
C GLN A 374 34.91 -6.72 -2.11
N ARG A 375 35.20 -5.51 -2.62
CA ARG A 375 34.42 -4.30 -2.30
C ARG A 375 32.95 -4.45 -2.65
N LEU A 376 32.64 -5.01 -3.82
CA LEU A 376 31.26 -5.25 -4.24
C LEU A 376 30.57 -6.24 -3.30
N MET A 377 31.25 -7.32 -2.97
CA MET A 377 30.76 -8.34 -2.07
C MET A 377 30.45 -7.78 -0.68
N THR A 378 31.37 -7.02 -0.09
CA THR A 378 31.16 -6.30 1.16
C THR A 378 29.96 -5.35 1.05
N GLN A 379 29.88 -4.57 -0.03
CA GLN A 379 28.79 -3.63 -0.23
C GLN A 379 27.42 -4.33 -0.30
N VAL A 380 27.31 -5.41 -1.06
CA VAL A 380 26.05 -6.18 -1.18
C VAL A 380 25.72 -6.92 0.12
N TYR A 381 26.72 -7.37 0.87
CA TYR A 381 26.52 -8.07 2.13
C TYR A 381 25.98 -7.16 3.24
N TYR A 382 26.57 -5.97 3.40
CA TYR A 382 26.22 -5.03 4.48
C TYR A 382 25.12 -4.03 4.12
N SER A 383 24.79 -3.85 2.83
CA SER A 383 23.69 -2.97 2.45
C SER A 383 22.33 -3.64 2.71
N ASN A 384 21.59 -3.13 3.69
CA ASN A 384 20.20 -3.51 3.89
C ASN A 384 19.29 -2.74 2.91
N LEU A 385 19.13 -3.28 1.70
CA LEU A 385 18.24 -2.71 0.69
C LEU A 385 16.84 -3.34 0.80
N SER A 386 16.05 -2.83 1.72
CA SER A 386 14.66 -3.26 1.96
C SER A 386 13.73 -2.05 2.04
N LEU A 387 12.44 -2.28 1.86
CA LEU A 387 11.43 -1.29 2.21
C LEU A 387 11.16 -1.35 3.72
N SER A 388 11.04 -0.19 4.36
CA SER A 388 10.89 -0.07 5.80
C SER A 388 9.56 0.58 6.19
N GLY A 389 9.04 0.23 7.37
CA GLY A 389 7.95 0.95 8.02
C GLY A 389 8.51 1.90 9.07
N LEU A 390 8.65 3.19 8.73
CA LEU A 390 9.27 4.21 9.60
C LEU A 390 10.65 3.83 10.18
N ASN A 391 11.40 2.94 9.51
CA ASN A 391 12.60 2.27 10.04
C ASN A 391 12.40 1.44 11.33
N PHE A 392 11.17 1.26 11.81
CA PHE A 392 10.88 0.35 12.93
C PHE A 392 11.00 -1.12 12.52
N PHE A 393 10.63 -1.43 11.28
CA PHE A 393 10.76 -2.76 10.72
C PHE A 393 11.17 -2.70 9.25
N HIS A 394 11.81 -3.78 8.79
CA HIS A 394 12.26 -3.95 7.41
C HIS A 394 11.56 -5.15 6.78
N ILE A 395 10.89 -4.93 5.65
CA ILE A 395 10.13 -5.99 5.00
C ILE A 395 11.09 -6.99 4.36
N THR A 396 11.20 -8.14 5.02
CA THR A 396 11.99 -9.29 4.57
C THR A 396 11.16 -10.55 4.70
N ARG A 397 11.49 -11.62 3.97
CA ARG A 397 10.77 -12.91 4.07
C ARG A 397 10.74 -13.45 5.51
N GLY A 398 11.80 -13.20 6.29
CA GLY A 398 11.86 -13.57 7.70
C GLY A 398 10.87 -12.79 8.57
N MET A 399 10.77 -11.47 8.40
CA MET A 399 9.79 -10.64 9.12
C MET A 399 8.36 -11.11 8.85
N LEU A 400 8.03 -11.46 7.60
CA LEU A 400 6.71 -11.94 7.23
C LEU A 400 6.34 -13.26 7.91
N LEU A 401 7.26 -14.22 7.92
CA LEU A 401 7.08 -15.48 8.63
C LEU A 401 6.87 -15.24 10.14
N GLY A 402 7.65 -14.33 10.73
CA GLY A 402 7.48 -13.92 12.12
C GLY A 402 6.11 -13.32 12.41
N MET A 403 5.64 -12.38 11.57
CA MET A 403 4.30 -11.78 11.74
C MET A 403 3.18 -12.82 11.66
N VAL A 404 3.22 -13.73 10.68
CA VAL A 404 2.23 -14.81 10.56
C VAL A 404 2.27 -15.73 11.76
N ALA A 405 3.47 -16.12 12.22
CA ALA A 405 3.62 -16.95 13.41
C ALA A 405 3.04 -16.27 14.66
N THR A 406 3.35 -14.99 14.88
CA THR A 406 2.81 -14.24 16.03
C THR A 406 1.29 -14.14 15.99
N LEU A 407 0.71 -13.86 14.82
CA LEU A 407 -0.74 -13.85 14.64
C LEU A 407 -1.32 -15.21 15.04
N LEU A 408 -0.84 -16.31 14.45
CA LEU A 408 -1.31 -17.65 14.79
C LEU A 408 -1.18 -17.97 16.29
N THR A 409 -0.06 -17.59 16.93
CA THR A 409 0.14 -17.80 18.37
C THR A 409 -0.88 -17.04 19.21
N TYR A 410 -1.10 -15.74 18.93
CA TYR A 410 -2.11 -14.95 19.66
C TYR A 410 -3.50 -15.56 19.53
N GLU A 411 -3.86 -16.05 18.34
CA GLU A 411 -5.18 -16.63 18.12
C GLU A 411 -5.34 -18.00 18.78
N ILE A 412 -4.31 -18.83 18.82
CA ILE A 412 -4.34 -20.09 19.57
C ILE A 412 -4.55 -19.81 21.06
N VAL A 413 -3.90 -18.78 21.60
CA VAL A 413 -4.09 -18.38 23.00
C VAL A 413 -5.50 -17.85 23.23
N LEU A 414 -6.03 -17.01 22.33
CA LEU A 414 -7.37 -16.45 22.46
C LEU A 414 -8.49 -17.50 22.32
N LEU A 415 -8.23 -18.58 21.58
CA LEU A 415 -9.13 -19.75 21.50
C LEU A 415 -9.14 -20.59 22.79
N GLN A 416 -8.11 -20.50 23.62
CA GLN A 416 -7.97 -21.28 24.86
C GLN A 416 -8.54 -20.55 26.09
N ILE A 417 -8.71 -19.23 26.00
CA ILE A 417 -9.37 -18.37 27.00
C ILE A 417 -10.87 -18.38 26.71
#